data_AF-A0A3P3R7T9-F1
#
_entry.id   AF-A0A3P3R7T9-F1
#
_cell.length_a   1.000
_cell.length_b   1.000
_cell.length_c   1.000
_cell.angle_alpha   90.00
_cell.angle_beta   90.00
_cell.angle_gamma   90.00
#
_symmetry.space_group_name_H-M   'P 1'
#
loop_
_entity.id
_entity.type
_entity.pdbx_description
1 polymer ?
#
loop_
_entity_poly.entity_id
_entity_poly.type
_entity_poly.pdbx_seq_one_letter_code
_entity_poly.pdbx_strand_id
1 'polypeptide(L)' 'MTTTHNSDTLLDQLQTMDADSFESFVGELWERQGWTTTVSQLSNDAGIDVVATKNDPFDQKHLIQAKRYGPTTTVGGA' A
#
# COMPACT_ATOMS: atom_id res chain seq x y z
N MET A 1 -30.82 -14.12 2.99
CA MET A 1 -30.30 -12.75 2.86
C MET A 1 -29.11 -12.63 3.81
N THR A 2 -27.90 -12.85 3.30
CA THR A 2 -26.66 -12.76 4.08
C THR A 2 -26.21 -11.31 4.13
N THR A 3 -26.05 -10.79 5.34
CA THR A 3 -25.50 -9.46 5.60
C THR A 3 -24.04 -9.42 5.16
N THR A 4 -23.76 -8.85 3.99
CA THR A 4 -22.38 -8.58 3.57
C THR A 4 -21.78 -7.56 4.54
N HIS A 5 -20.70 -7.93 5.21
CA HIS A 5 -19.97 -7.02 6.08
C HIS A 5 -19.17 -6.05 5.21
N ASN A 6 -19.17 -4.76 5.56
CA ASN A 6 -18.43 -3.69 4.85
C ASN A 6 -16.94 -4.03 4.57
N SER A 7 -16.36 -4.88 5.40
CA SER A 7 -14.99 -5.40 5.25
C SER A 7 -14.82 -6.27 4.00
N ASP A 8 -15.80 -7.10 3.65
CA ASP A 8 -15.73 -7.98 2.48
C ASP A 8 -15.75 -7.15 1.19
N THR A 9 -16.60 -6.11 1.15
CA THR A 9 -16.67 -5.19 0.01
C THR A 9 -15.40 -4.35 -0.16
N LEU A 10 -14.75 -3.97 0.94
CA LEU A 10 -13.48 -3.25 0.88
C LEU A 10 -12.35 -4.15 0.40
N LEU A 11 -12.30 -5.40 0.89
CA LEU A 11 -11.30 -6.37 0.46
C LEU A 11 -11.39 -6.63 -1.04
N ASP A 12 -12.60 -6.84 -1.57
CA ASP A 12 -12.84 -7.03 -3.00
C ASP A 12 -12.37 -5.83 -3.82
N GLN A 13 -12.60 -4.60 -3.34
CA GLN A 13 -12.12 -3.38 -3.99
C GLN A 13 -10.60 -3.31 -4.02
N LEU A 14 -9.93 -3.58 -2.90
CA LEU A 14 -8.47 -3.56 -2.84
C LEU A 14 -7.84 -4.67 -3.69
N GLN A 15 -8.48 -5.84 -3.76
CA GLN A 15 -8.01 -6.96 -4.57
C GLN A 15 -8.23 -6.76 -6.07
N THR A 16 -9.13 -5.86 -6.48
CA THR A 16 -9.40 -5.57 -7.91
C THR A 16 -8.56 -4.43 -8.49
N MET A 17 -7.88 -3.63 -7.66
CA MET A 17 -6.93 -2.61 -8.11
C MET A 17 -5.77 -3.21 -8.91
N ASP A 18 -5.30 -2.56 -9.96
CA ASP A 18 -3.99 -2.91 -10.54
C ASP A 18 -2.83 -2.54 -9.59
N ALA A 19 -1.61 -2.96 -9.93
CA ALA A 19 -0.44 -2.76 -9.07
C ALA A 19 -0.19 -1.26 -8.80
N ASP A 20 -0.10 -0.46 -9.85
CA ASP A 20 0.16 0.99 -9.77
C ASP A 20 -0.91 1.72 -8.94
N SER A 21 -2.18 1.36 -9.12
CA SER A 21 -3.29 1.92 -8.35
C SER A 21 -3.22 1.51 -6.88
N PHE A 22 -2.82 0.27 -6.60
CA PHE A 22 -2.67 -0.21 -5.23
C PHE A 22 -1.47 0.44 -4.52
N GLU A 23 -0.35 0.62 -5.21
CA GLU A 23 0.83 1.36 -4.70
C GLU A 23 0.47 2.82 -4.39
N SER A 24 -0.27 3.46 -5.29
CA SER A 24 -0.77 4.83 -5.10
C SER A 24 -1.72 4.92 -3.90
N PHE A 25 -2.64 3.97 -3.76
CA PHE A 25 -3.53 3.89 -2.60
C PHE A 25 -2.76 3.77 -1.28
N VAL A 26 -1.70 2.95 -1.24
CA VAL A 26 -0.83 2.83 -0.06
C VAL A 26 -0.13 4.16 0.23
N GLY A 27 0.40 4.85 -0.80
CA GLY A 27 0.98 6.19 -0.65
C GLY A 27 0.00 7.17 -0.01
N GLU A 28 -1.20 7.33 -0.59
CA GLU A 28 -2.23 8.23 -0.06
C GLU A 28 -2.64 7.89 1.38
N LEU A 29 -2.68 6.60 1.74
CA LEU A 29 -2.99 6.17 3.10
C LEU A 29 -1.91 6.64 4.10
N TRP A 30 -0.64 6.64 3.69
CA TRP A 30 0.45 7.17 4.49
C TRP A 30 0.41 8.70 4.57
N GLU A 31 0.05 9.38 3.48
CA GLU A 31 -0.15 10.84 3.48
C GLU A 31 -1.22 11.28 4.48
N ARG A 32 -2.33 10.55 4.54
CA ARG A 32 -3.39 10.78 5.55
C ARG A 32 -2.92 10.61 6.99
N GLN A 33 -1.83 9.87 7.21
CA GLN A 33 -1.19 9.70 8.52
C GLN A 33 -0.13 10.78 8.81
N GLY A 34 0.00 11.78 7.92
CA GLY A 34 0.91 12.91 8.07
C GLY A 34 2.33 12.63 7.59
N TRP A 35 2.48 11.75 6.60
CA TRP A 35 3.74 11.52 5.89
C TRP A 35 3.75 12.26 4.56
N THR A 36 4.94 12.65 4.09
CA THR A 36 5.15 13.03 2.68
C THR A 36 5.49 11.76 1.93
N THR A 37 4.80 11.45 0.84
CA THR A 37 5.07 10.21 0.10
C THR A 37 5.51 10.45 -1.34
N THR A 38 6.23 9.48 -1.89
CA THR A 38 6.55 9.39 -3.32
C THR A 38 6.41 7.93 -3.72
N VAL A 39 5.53 7.67 -4.67
CA VAL A 39 5.35 6.34 -5.29
C VAL A 39 6.40 6.20 -6.37
N SER A 40 7.24 5.16 -6.28
CA SER A 40 8.28 4.92 -7.29
C SER A 40 7.73 4.02 -8.39
N GLN A 41 7.57 4.58 -9.59
CA GLN A 41 7.26 3.79 -10.80
C GLN A 41 8.50 3.18 -11.45
N LEU A 42 9.69 3.37 -10.86
CA LEU A 42 10.92 2.91 -11.45
C LEU A 42 11.01 1.39 -11.22
N SER A 43 10.79 0.64 -12.29
CA SER A 43 10.81 -0.83 -12.32
C SER A 43 12.17 -1.47 -12.01
N ASN A 44 13.13 -0.72 -11.46
CA ASN A 44 14.50 -1.13 -11.14
C ASN A 44 14.84 -0.98 -9.65
N ASP A 45 13.86 -0.62 -8.82
CA ASP A 45 14.11 -0.13 -7.46
C ASP A 45 14.12 -1.24 -6.42
N ALA A 46 14.72 -2.40 -6.68
CA ALA A 46 14.84 -3.51 -5.72
C ALA A 46 13.52 -3.88 -4.97
N GLY A 47 12.34 -3.53 -5.51
CA GLY A 47 11.03 -3.72 -4.88
C GLY A 47 10.56 -2.63 -3.90
N ILE A 48 11.08 -1.40 -3.97
CA ILE A 48 10.57 -0.24 -3.22
C ILE A 48 9.47 0.43 -4.04
N ASP A 49 8.23 0.36 -3.54
CA ASP A 49 7.07 0.87 -4.25
C ASP A 49 6.65 2.26 -3.71
N VAL A 50 6.85 2.51 -2.41
CA VAL A 50 6.58 3.82 -1.77
C VAL A 50 7.72 4.26 -0.86
N VAL A 51 8.12 5.51 -0.97
CA VAL A 51 8.99 6.20 -0.01
C VAL A 51 8.17 7.18 0.79
N ALA A 52 8.12 7.00 2.13
CA ALA A 52 7.44 7.91 3.03
C ALA A 52 8.45 8.62 3.94
N THR A 53 8.39 9.94 4.05
CA THR A 53 9.24 10.75 4.91
C THR A 53 8.44 11.62 5.86
N LYS A 54 8.99 11.85 7.04
CA LYS A 54 8.43 12.77 8.05
C LYS A 54 9.57 13.39 8.83
N ASN A 55 9.43 14.65 9.21
CA ASN A 55 10.53 15.43 9.79
C ASN A 55 10.23 15.90 11.22
N ASP A 56 9.05 15.58 11.74
CA ASP A 56 8.59 15.96 13.07
C ASP A 56 8.14 14.71 13.85
N PRO A 57 8.66 14.46 15.06
CA PRO A 57 9.62 15.28 15.82
C PRO A 57 11.11 15.13 15.41
N PHE A 58 11.41 14.24 14.47
CA PHE A 58 12.74 14.03 13.89
C PHE A 58 12.61 13.39 12.50
N ASP A 59 13.69 13.43 11.71
CA ASP A 59 13.73 12.87 10.37
C ASP A 59 13.56 11.34 10.39
N GLN A 60 12.53 10.88 9.69
CA GLN A 60 12.15 9.49 9.51
C GLN A 60 11.94 9.21 8.03
N LYS A 61 12.39 8.03 7.60
CA LYS A 61 12.20 7.54 6.24
C LYS A 61 11.79 6.07 6.29
N HIS A 62 10.66 5.76 5.64
CA HIS A 62 10.22 4.39 5.39
C HIS A 62 10.33 4.07 3.90
N LEU A 63 10.83 2.87 3.63
CA LEU A 63 10.82 2.24 2.31
C LEU A 63 9.79 1.13 2.38
N ILE A 64 8.76 1.21 1.54
CA ILE A 64 7.57 0.37 1.63
C ILE A 64 7.45 -0.42 0.34
N GLN A 65 7.25 -1.73 0.50
CA GLN A 65 6.85 -2.62 -0.59
C GLN A 65 5.37 -2.96 -0.42
N ALA A 66 4.57 -2.69 -1.45
CA ALA A 66 3.16 -2.99 -1.52
C ALA A 66 2.96 -4.30 -2.32
N LYS A 67 2.40 -5.32 -1.67
CA LYS A 67 2.03 -6.57 -2.34
C LYS A 67 0.52 -6.77 -2.25
N ARG A 68 -0.15 -6.66 -3.40
CA ARG A 68 -1.56 -7.03 -3.55
C ARG A 68 -1.65 -8.54 -3.80
N TYR A 69 -2.03 -9.29 -2.77
CA TYR A 69 -2.30 -10.71 -2.89
C TYR A 69 -3.72 -10.98 -3.37
N GLY A 70 -3.87 -11.97 -4.25
CA GLY A 70 -5.19 -12.47 -4.65
C GLY A 70 -5.90 -13.21 -3.51
N PRO A 71 -7.18 -13.57 -3.71
CA PRO A 71 -8.04 -14.16 -2.67
C PRO A 71 -7.53 -15.49 -2.09
N THR A 72 -6.54 -16.13 -2.72
CA THR A 72 -6.01 -17.45 -2.32
C THR A 72 -4.53 -17.43 -1.95
N THR A 73 -3.88 -16.27 -1.87
CA THR A 73 -2.44 -16.17 -1.59
C THR A 73 -2.18 -15.56 -0.23
N THR A 74 -1.44 -16.27 0.62
CA THR A 74 -0.95 -15.76 1.90
C THR A 74 0.38 -15.02 1.72
N VAL A 75 0.62 -14.02 2.56
CA VAL A 75 1.90 -13.28 2.61
C VAL A 75 3.02 -14.26 2.99
N GLY A 76 3.89 -14.59 2.03
CA GLY A 76 5.09 -15.37 2.29
C GLY A 76 6.17 -14.45 2.88
N GLY A 77 6.38 -14.52 4.19
CA GLY A 77 7.52 -13.88 4.84
C GLY A 77 8.80 -14.64 4.48
N ALA A 78 9.81 -13.91 3.98
CA ALA A 78 11.20 -14.38 3.97
C ALA A 78 11.85 -14.07 5.32
#